data_AF-A0A944D014-F1
#
_entry.id   AF-A0A944D014-F1
#
_cell.length_a   1.000
_cell.length_b   1.000
_cell.length_c   1.000
_cell.angle_alpha   90.00
_cell.angle_beta   90.00
_cell.angle_gamma   90.00
#
_symmetry.space_group_name_H-M   'P 1'
#
loop_
_entity.id
_entity.type
_entity.pdbx_description
1 polymer ?
#
loop_
_entity_poly.entity_id
_entity_poly.type
_entity_poly.pdbx_seq_one_letter_code
_entity_poly.pdbx_strand_id
1 'polypeptide(L)'
;MKSFAEYEKMYDLGTIRHCQQVERISRKVFEESQDKDKTPAMYAGILELEMYFEKNEQWLKKKETIQSWVDRETKLDALYENAVAPTGIHCKECGQAISTDFKTLHTRDGIDDVLFFYRCTEPHMGRAFFSNGAEYISSKTKCVNCHKESIESESSKKDNGDIVVNDTCTSCGYLNTYTYELSAKEPEISEEEFQKLKERYCVSDKEGRGYIEFKSSLEQLKEIFKDVDDRKNSQAKYQLIASVESLTVPNLRERMVHLLNKAAFVEVRFSEPIMKKDVQITITAEDKTSAEPRHREQELLKMIRKDLAVTNWRLMSEGISSRMGVFTFSLRGFDNPEDIKKLVEQRLKDGELKLPEVKNDNLRDEHVESAQGEKVRL
;
A
#
# COMPACT_ATOMS: atom_id res chain seq x y z
N MET A 1 -2.55 -27.55 27.82
CA MET A 1 -1.46 -26.59 27.52
C MET A 1 -0.26 -27.23 26.87
N LYS A 2 0.11 -26.73 25.69
CA LYS A 2 1.41 -26.99 25.07
C LYS A 2 2.52 -26.28 25.85
N SER A 3 3.73 -26.82 25.80
CA SER A 3 4.93 -26.16 26.32
C SER A 3 5.32 -24.97 25.44
N PHE A 4 6.03 -24.00 26.02
CA PHE A 4 6.54 -22.85 25.27
C PHE A 4 7.42 -23.27 24.08
N ALA A 5 8.21 -24.34 24.25
CA ALA A 5 9.06 -24.90 23.18
C ALA A 5 8.24 -25.44 21.99
N GLU A 6 7.05 -25.99 22.23
CA GLU A 6 6.15 -26.43 21.16
C GLU A 6 5.59 -25.24 20.38
N TYR A 7 5.27 -24.12 21.05
CA TYR A 7 4.88 -22.89 20.36
C TYR A 7 6.01 -22.28 19.54
N GLU A 8 7.23 -22.29 20.06
CA GLU A 8 8.41 -21.87 19.30
C GLU A 8 8.60 -22.72 18.04
N LYS A 9 8.48 -24.05 18.17
CA LYS A 9 8.58 -24.96 17.01
C LYS A 9 7.48 -24.69 15.99
N MET A 10 6.24 -24.48 16.43
CA MET A 10 5.14 -24.12 15.52
C MET A 10 5.39 -22.78 14.80
N TYR A 11 5.89 -21.78 15.52
CA TYR A 11 6.22 -20.47 14.93
C TYR A 11 7.36 -20.58 13.91
N ASP A 12 8.43 -21.30 14.26
CA ASP A 12 9.57 -21.53 13.38
C ASP A 12 9.14 -22.29 12.11
N LEU A 13 8.26 -23.30 12.23
CA LEU A 13 7.67 -24.00 11.08
C LEU A 13 6.85 -23.05 10.19
N GLY A 14 6.05 -22.17 10.79
CA GLY A 14 5.32 -21.13 10.06
C GLY A 14 6.25 -20.18 9.30
N THR A 15 7.33 -19.75 9.95
CA THR A 15 8.38 -18.89 9.36
C THR A 15 9.06 -19.59 8.18
N ILE A 16 9.44 -20.86 8.33
CA ILE A 16 10.05 -21.67 7.27
C ILE A 16 9.11 -21.76 6.06
N ARG A 17 7.82 -22.11 6.29
CA ARG A 17 6.83 -22.22 5.22
C ARG A 17 6.63 -20.89 4.50
N HIS A 18 6.57 -19.78 5.24
CA HIS A 18 6.46 -18.43 4.68
C HIS A 18 7.67 -18.09 3.81
N CYS A 19 8.89 -18.24 4.33
CA CYS A 19 10.10 -17.92 3.58
C CYS A 19 10.29 -18.81 2.34
N GLN A 20 9.97 -20.10 2.43
CA GLN A 20 9.97 -21.00 1.25
C GLN A 20 8.95 -20.56 0.20
N GLN A 21 7.79 -20.08 0.64
CA GLN A 21 6.76 -19.58 -0.26
C GLN A 21 7.21 -18.31 -0.97
N VAL A 22 7.81 -17.35 -0.25
CA VAL A 22 8.38 -16.14 -0.85
C VAL A 22 9.48 -16.50 -1.85
N GLU A 23 10.45 -17.34 -1.47
CA GLU A 23 11.51 -17.79 -2.37
C GLU A 23 10.94 -18.45 -3.64
N ARG A 24 9.90 -19.28 -3.50
CA ARG A 24 9.23 -19.92 -4.64
C ARG A 24 8.56 -18.90 -5.55
N ILE A 25 7.87 -17.92 -5.01
CA ILE A 25 7.19 -16.86 -5.79
C ILE A 25 8.24 -16.01 -6.51
N SER A 26 9.25 -15.51 -5.80
CA SER A 26 10.29 -14.65 -6.36
C SER A 26 11.08 -15.35 -7.47
N ARG A 27 11.35 -16.66 -7.34
CA ARG A 27 11.95 -17.47 -8.41
C ARG A 27 11.05 -17.57 -9.65
N LYS A 28 9.75 -17.80 -9.49
CA LYS A 28 8.82 -17.85 -10.63
C LYS A 28 8.74 -16.52 -11.36
N VAL A 29 8.64 -15.41 -10.61
CA VAL A 29 8.62 -14.06 -11.19
C VAL A 29 9.90 -13.80 -11.98
N PHE A 30 11.06 -14.26 -11.47
CA PHE A 30 12.32 -14.17 -12.20
C PHE A 30 12.29 -14.99 -13.51
N GLU A 31 11.88 -16.26 -13.45
CA GLU A 31 11.80 -17.14 -14.63
C GLU A 31 10.87 -16.59 -15.72
N GLU A 32 9.80 -15.91 -15.32
CA GLU A 32 8.82 -15.30 -16.24
C GLU A 32 9.29 -13.93 -16.76
N SER A 33 10.24 -13.26 -16.09
CA SER A 33 10.73 -11.95 -16.49
C SER A 33 11.71 -12.05 -17.69
N GLN A 34 11.31 -11.54 -18.86
CA GLN A 34 12.16 -11.44 -20.05
C GLN A 34 13.10 -10.22 -20.04
N ASP A 35 13.51 -9.77 -18.85
CA ASP A 35 14.29 -8.54 -18.69
C ASP A 35 15.78 -8.82 -19.02
N LYS A 36 16.19 -8.49 -20.24
CA LYS A 36 17.54 -8.74 -20.78
C LYS A 36 18.64 -7.96 -20.06
N ASP A 37 18.29 -6.93 -19.29
CA ASP A 37 19.25 -6.06 -18.61
C ASP A 37 19.65 -6.57 -17.22
N LYS A 38 18.95 -7.57 -16.68
CA LYS A 38 19.23 -8.11 -15.35
C LYS A 38 19.92 -9.47 -15.42
N THR A 39 21.08 -9.56 -14.77
CA THR A 39 21.86 -10.80 -14.70
C THR A 39 21.33 -11.72 -13.60
N PRO A 40 21.52 -13.06 -13.69
CA PRO A 40 21.18 -13.99 -12.62
C PRO A 40 21.77 -13.62 -11.25
N ALA A 41 22.96 -13.00 -11.23
CA ALA A 41 23.60 -12.50 -10.01
C ALA A 41 22.82 -11.33 -9.37
N MET A 42 22.25 -10.43 -10.17
CA MET A 42 21.42 -9.33 -9.67
C MET A 42 20.14 -9.87 -9.01
N TYR A 43 19.50 -10.88 -9.62
CA TYR A 43 18.32 -11.52 -9.04
C TYR A 43 18.64 -12.30 -7.76
N ALA A 44 19.78 -13.00 -7.72
CA ALA A 44 20.24 -13.63 -6.49
C ALA A 44 20.41 -12.61 -5.36
N GLY A 45 21.01 -11.45 -5.65
CA GLY A 45 21.15 -10.37 -4.66
C GLY A 45 19.81 -9.76 -4.22
N ILE A 46 18.85 -9.59 -5.13
CA ILE A 46 17.49 -9.12 -4.79
C ILE A 46 16.77 -10.12 -3.89
N LEU A 47 16.81 -11.40 -4.24
CA LEU A 47 16.20 -12.45 -3.43
C LEU A 47 16.86 -12.53 -2.04
N GLU A 48 18.19 -12.42 -1.97
CA GLU A 48 18.91 -12.40 -0.69
C GLU A 48 18.50 -11.20 0.18
N LEU A 49 18.34 -10.02 -0.43
CA LEU A 49 17.88 -8.83 0.26
C LEU A 49 16.43 -8.96 0.73
N GLU A 50 15.53 -9.47 -0.11
CA GLU A 50 14.12 -9.75 0.25
C GLU A 50 14.06 -10.76 1.40
N MET A 51 14.84 -11.85 1.31
CA MET A 51 14.96 -12.83 2.38
C MET A 51 15.52 -12.24 3.66
N TYR A 52 16.49 -11.33 3.58
CA TYR A 52 16.99 -10.62 4.76
C TYR A 52 15.87 -9.87 5.47
N PHE A 53 15.04 -9.11 4.75
CA PHE A 53 13.91 -8.39 5.35
C PHE A 53 12.85 -9.33 5.92
N GLU A 54 12.40 -10.31 5.14
CA GLU A 54 11.33 -11.23 5.54
C GLU A 54 11.68 -12.00 6.81
N LYS A 55 12.87 -12.60 6.87
CA LYS A 55 13.32 -13.37 8.04
C LYS A 55 13.38 -12.49 9.30
N ASN A 56 13.90 -11.27 9.18
CA ASN A 56 14.03 -10.36 10.31
C ASN A 56 12.68 -9.81 10.79
N GLU A 57 11.74 -9.53 9.88
CA GLU A 57 10.37 -9.14 10.25
C GLU A 57 9.62 -10.27 10.96
N GLN A 58 9.84 -11.53 10.56
CA GLN A 58 9.30 -12.68 11.29
C GLN A 58 9.93 -12.83 12.68
N TRP A 59 11.22 -12.56 12.84
CA TRP A 59 11.88 -12.56 14.14
C TRP A 59 11.31 -11.48 15.08
N LEU A 60 11.09 -10.26 14.58
CA LEU A 60 10.50 -9.16 15.38
C LEU A 60 9.14 -9.53 15.97
N LYS A 61 8.30 -10.22 15.19
CA LYS A 61 6.94 -10.62 15.60
C LYS A 61 6.90 -11.87 16.46
N LYS A 62 7.99 -12.65 16.52
CA LYS A 62 8.02 -13.99 17.12
C LYS A 62 7.56 -13.99 18.57
N LYS A 63 8.18 -13.16 19.40
CA LYS A 63 7.91 -13.14 20.84
C LYS A 63 6.47 -12.74 21.14
N GLU A 64 5.98 -11.67 20.50
CA GLU A 64 4.62 -11.18 20.66
C GLU A 64 3.59 -12.20 20.19
N THR A 65 3.83 -12.82 19.03
CA THR A 65 2.90 -13.81 18.46
C THR A 65 2.81 -15.05 19.34
N ILE A 66 3.95 -15.60 19.79
CA ILE A 66 3.96 -16.76 20.69
C ILE A 66 3.26 -16.43 22.00
N GLN A 67 3.52 -15.25 22.58
CA GLN A 67 2.84 -14.83 23.80
C GLN A 67 1.32 -14.74 23.58
N SER A 68 0.86 -14.18 22.46
CA SER A 68 -0.56 -14.10 22.14
C SER A 68 -1.22 -15.49 22.03
N TRP A 69 -0.50 -16.49 21.53
CA TRP A 69 -0.98 -17.87 21.44
C TRP A 69 -1.09 -18.52 22.81
N VAL A 70 -0.08 -18.33 23.66
CA VAL A 70 -0.07 -18.83 25.04
C VAL A 70 -1.19 -18.17 25.85
N ASP A 71 -1.35 -16.85 25.76
CA ASP A 71 -2.38 -16.10 26.47
C ASP A 71 -3.77 -16.53 26.03
N ARG A 72 -3.97 -16.75 24.72
CA ARG A 72 -5.24 -17.25 24.18
C ARG A 72 -5.55 -18.66 24.68
N GLU A 73 -4.60 -19.59 24.62
CA GLU A 73 -4.83 -20.97 25.11
C GLU A 73 -5.08 -20.97 26.62
N THR A 74 -4.32 -20.19 27.39
CA THR A 74 -4.53 -20.03 28.84
C THR A 74 -5.91 -19.49 29.16
N LYS A 75 -6.40 -18.50 28.40
CA LYS A 75 -7.74 -17.94 28.55
C LYS A 75 -8.82 -18.97 28.22
N LEU A 76 -8.63 -19.76 27.16
CA LEU A 76 -9.56 -20.82 26.76
C LEU A 76 -9.60 -21.98 27.76
N ASP A 77 -8.44 -22.41 28.26
CA ASP A 77 -8.32 -23.44 29.30
C ASP A 77 -9.01 -22.95 30.59
N ALA A 78 -8.76 -21.71 31.02
CA ALA A 78 -9.43 -21.11 32.16
C ALA A 78 -10.95 -21.01 31.96
N LEU A 79 -11.41 -20.63 30.76
CA LEU A 79 -12.83 -20.60 30.42
C LEU A 79 -13.45 -22.00 30.50
N TYR A 80 -12.78 -23.00 29.93
CA TYR A 80 -13.23 -24.39 29.93
C TYR A 80 -13.34 -24.95 31.35
N GLU A 81 -12.30 -24.78 32.18
CA GLU A 81 -12.25 -25.33 33.54
C GLU A 81 -13.27 -24.66 34.47
N ASN A 82 -13.41 -23.34 34.41
CA ASN A 82 -14.32 -22.60 35.29
C ASN A 82 -15.79 -22.62 34.84
N ALA A 83 -16.09 -23.13 33.65
CA ALA A 83 -17.46 -23.16 33.16
C ALA A 83 -18.33 -24.16 33.94
N VAL A 84 -19.47 -23.67 34.43
CA VAL A 84 -20.46 -24.45 35.18
C VAL A 84 -21.62 -24.84 34.28
N ALA A 85 -22.00 -26.12 34.32
CA ALA A 85 -23.11 -26.65 33.56
C ALA A 85 -24.46 -26.09 34.06
N PRO A 86 -25.35 -25.59 33.18
CA PRO A 86 -26.71 -25.21 33.55
C PRO A 86 -27.50 -26.33 34.25
N THR A 87 -28.22 -26.01 35.31
CA THR A 87 -29.04 -26.99 36.05
C THR A 87 -30.52 -26.91 35.66
N GLY A 88 -31.30 -27.93 36.00
CA GLY A 88 -32.76 -27.95 35.75
C GLY A 88 -33.16 -28.25 34.31
N ILE A 89 -32.28 -28.89 33.54
CA ILE A 89 -32.56 -29.28 32.15
C ILE A 89 -33.34 -30.60 32.12
N HIS A 90 -34.42 -30.63 31.33
CA HIS A 90 -35.29 -31.80 31.17
C HIS A 90 -35.34 -32.24 29.71
N CYS A 91 -35.56 -33.54 29.48
CA CYS A 91 -35.82 -34.09 28.15
C CYS A 91 -37.15 -33.54 27.61
N LYS A 92 -37.17 -33.12 26.33
CA LYS A 92 -38.40 -32.64 25.67
C LYS A 92 -39.41 -33.76 25.41
N GLU A 93 -38.94 -35.01 25.30
CA GLU A 93 -39.76 -36.16 24.93
C GLU A 93 -40.35 -36.88 26.15
N CYS A 94 -39.52 -37.22 27.15
CA CYS A 94 -39.99 -37.94 28.35
C CYS A 94 -40.14 -37.08 29.61
N GLY A 95 -39.73 -35.81 29.59
CA GLY A 95 -39.83 -34.89 30.73
C GLY A 95 -38.88 -35.20 31.89
N GLN A 96 -38.07 -36.26 31.82
CA GLN A 96 -37.11 -36.60 32.86
C GLN A 96 -35.95 -35.60 32.91
N ALA A 97 -35.37 -35.40 34.09
CA ALA A 97 -34.15 -34.60 34.25
C ALA A 97 -32.99 -35.27 33.49
N ILE A 98 -32.25 -34.49 32.72
CA ILE A 98 -31.11 -34.97 31.93
C ILE A 98 -29.80 -34.43 32.51
N SER A 99 -28.76 -35.25 32.50
CA SER A 99 -27.42 -34.91 33.01
C SER A 99 -26.47 -34.51 31.89
N THR A 100 -25.47 -33.69 32.24
CA THR A 100 -24.38 -33.35 31.34
C THR A 100 -23.56 -34.60 31.01
N ASP A 101 -23.33 -34.83 29.73
CA ASP A 101 -22.51 -35.93 29.19
C ASP A 101 -21.06 -35.47 29.02
N PHE A 102 -20.86 -34.37 28.27
CA PHE A 102 -19.55 -33.74 28.09
C PHE A 102 -19.69 -32.24 27.81
N LYS A 103 -18.59 -31.51 27.93
CA LYS A 103 -18.48 -30.09 27.57
C LYS A 103 -17.40 -29.89 26.51
N THR A 104 -17.54 -28.87 25.67
CA THR A 104 -16.57 -28.52 24.63
C THR A 104 -16.49 -27.00 24.45
N LEU A 105 -15.38 -26.50 23.93
CA LEU A 105 -15.26 -25.09 23.56
C LEU A 105 -16.00 -24.83 22.25
N HIS A 106 -16.71 -23.71 22.19
CA HIS A 106 -17.46 -23.30 21.00
C HIS A 106 -17.38 -21.79 20.82
N THR A 107 -17.13 -21.34 19.60
CA THR A 107 -17.10 -19.91 19.28
C THR A 107 -18.41 -19.53 18.59
N ARG A 108 -19.20 -18.64 19.22
CA ARG A 108 -20.44 -18.08 18.65
C ARG A 108 -20.25 -16.59 18.40
N ASP A 109 -20.43 -16.15 17.17
CA ASP A 109 -20.30 -14.74 16.76
C ASP A 109 -18.97 -14.09 17.16
N GLY A 110 -17.88 -14.87 17.14
CA GLY A 110 -16.55 -14.42 17.56
C GLY A 110 -16.33 -14.38 19.08
N ILE A 111 -17.29 -14.87 19.87
CA ILE A 111 -17.20 -14.98 21.32
C ILE A 111 -17.01 -16.46 21.69
N ASP A 112 -15.90 -16.75 22.38
CA ASP A 112 -15.62 -18.09 22.90
C ASP A 112 -16.49 -18.36 24.15
N ASP A 113 -17.16 -19.50 24.16
CA ASP A 113 -18.01 -19.99 25.25
C ASP A 113 -17.86 -21.53 25.38
N VAL A 114 -18.43 -22.11 26.42
CA VAL A 114 -18.45 -23.55 26.65
C VAL A 114 -19.84 -24.09 26.36
N LEU A 115 -19.89 -25.10 25.48
CA LEU A 115 -21.10 -25.81 25.12
C LEU A 115 -21.17 -27.13 25.90
N PHE A 116 -22.25 -27.29 26.66
CA PHE A 116 -22.54 -28.47 27.46
C PHE A 116 -23.56 -29.35 26.75
N PHE A 117 -23.21 -30.61 26.50
CA PHE A 117 -24.10 -31.60 25.92
C PHE A 117 -24.79 -32.40 27.03
N TYR A 118 -26.09 -32.60 26.90
CA TYR A 118 -26.93 -33.35 27.82
C TYR A 118 -27.51 -34.54 27.08
N ARG A 119 -27.41 -35.72 27.69
CA ARG A 119 -27.93 -36.97 27.13
C ARG A 119 -29.06 -37.48 28.02
N CYS A 120 -30.14 -37.92 27.36
CA CYS A 120 -31.24 -38.63 28.03
C CYS A 120 -30.84 -40.10 28.26
N THR A 121 -31.33 -40.72 29.33
CA THR A 121 -31.12 -42.15 29.60
C THR A 121 -31.85 -43.03 28.58
N GLU A 122 -33.02 -42.58 28.15
CA GLU A 122 -33.74 -43.12 26.98
C GLU A 122 -33.12 -42.62 25.66
N PRO A 123 -33.27 -43.34 24.53
CA PRO A 123 -32.68 -43.01 23.23
C PRO A 123 -33.35 -41.82 22.51
N HIS A 124 -33.57 -40.73 23.24
CA HIS A 124 -34.09 -39.46 22.74
C HIS A 124 -32.95 -38.53 22.31
N MET A 125 -33.27 -37.54 21.49
CA MET A 125 -32.28 -36.58 21.00
C MET A 125 -31.69 -35.78 22.18
N GLY A 126 -30.36 -35.77 22.28
CA GLY A 126 -29.64 -34.96 23.26
C GLY A 126 -29.85 -33.47 23.05
N ARG A 127 -29.64 -32.67 24.10
CA ARG A 127 -29.75 -31.20 24.05
C ARG A 127 -28.40 -30.60 24.39
N ALA A 128 -28.10 -29.42 23.85
CA ALA A 128 -26.86 -28.73 24.16
C ALA A 128 -27.14 -27.30 24.62
N PHE A 129 -26.40 -26.81 25.61
CA PHE A 129 -26.60 -25.50 26.21
C PHE A 129 -25.27 -24.80 26.45
N PHE A 130 -25.27 -23.48 26.25
CA PHE A 130 -24.15 -22.62 26.62
C PHE A 130 -24.10 -22.40 28.13
N SER A 131 -22.96 -21.91 28.62
CA SER A 131 -22.75 -21.59 30.04
C SER A 131 -23.81 -20.61 30.60
N ASN A 132 -24.33 -19.72 29.75
CA ASN A 132 -25.39 -18.77 30.10
C ASN A 132 -26.82 -19.36 30.10
N GLY A 133 -26.97 -20.67 29.84
CA GLY A 133 -28.25 -21.36 29.79
C GLY A 133 -29.00 -21.25 28.45
N ALA A 134 -28.45 -20.58 27.44
CA ALA A 134 -29.03 -20.55 26.10
C ALA A 134 -28.90 -21.93 25.43
N GLU A 135 -29.99 -22.44 24.84
CA GLU A 135 -29.96 -23.70 24.10
C GLU A 135 -29.23 -23.51 22.76
N TYR A 136 -28.29 -24.41 22.46
CA TYR A 136 -27.67 -24.50 21.15
C TYR A 136 -28.64 -25.18 20.18
N ILE A 137 -28.96 -24.47 19.12
CA ILE A 137 -29.78 -24.96 18.02
C ILE A 137 -28.87 -24.99 16.80
N SER A 138 -28.62 -26.18 16.27
CA SER A 138 -27.86 -26.30 15.03
C SER A 138 -28.58 -25.54 13.91
N SER A 139 -27.84 -24.69 13.21
CA SER A 139 -28.36 -24.04 12.01
C SER A 139 -28.70 -25.12 10.97
N LYS A 140 -29.94 -25.13 10.49
CA LYS A 140 -30.35 -26.05 9.42
C LYS A 140 -29.60 -25.72 8.15
N THR A 141 -28.91 -26.72 7.60
CA THR A 141 -28.18 -26.58 6.32
C THR A 141 -29.18 -26.36 5.19
N LYS A 142 -28.98 -25.30 4.41
CA LYS A 142 -29.79 -25.00 3.22
C LYS A 142 -29.21 -25.70 2.00
N CYS A 143 -30.07 -26.25 1.15
CA CYS A 143 -29.65 -26.83 -0.12
C CYS A 143 -28.93 -25.79 -0.98
N VAL A 144 -27.75 -26.13 -1.52
CA VAL A 144 -27.00 -25.25 -2.42
C VAL A 144 -27.78 -24.96 -3.71
N ASN A 145 -28.60 -25.92 -4.16
CA ASN A 145 -29.36 -25.81 -5.40
C ASN A 145 -30.72 -25.10 -5.23
N CYS A 146 -31.52 -25.47 -4.21
CA CYS A 146 -32.88 -24.93 -4.06
C CYS A 146 -33.08 -24.04 -2.82
N HIS A 147 -32.05 -23.87 -1.99
CA HIS A 147 -32.02 -23.06 -0.76
C HIS A 147 -33.06 -23.42 0.31
N LYS A 148 -33.78 -24.54 0.14
CA LYS A 148 -34.70 -25.09 1.14
C LYS A 148 -33.94 -25.86 2.20
N GLU A 149 -34.47 -25.80 3.43
CA GLU A 149 -33.96 -26.52 4.62
C GLU A 149 -34.51 -27.94 4.66
N SER A 150 -34.09 -28.77 3.71
CA SER A 150 -34.59 -30.14 3.55
C SER A 150 -33.45 -31.06 3.10
N ILE A 151 -32.38 -31.13 3.87
CA ILE A 151 -31.22 -32.01 3.63
C ILE A 151 -31.30 -33.18 4.61
N GLU A 152 -31.17 -34.39 4.08
CA GLU A 152 -30.94 -35.62 4.83
C GLU A 152 -29.50 -36.08 4.58
N SER A 153 -28.76 -36.33 5.65
CA SER A 153 -27.34 -36.69 5.58
C SER A 153 -27.14 -38.15 5.98
N GLU A 154 -26.48 -38.92 5.12
CA GLU A 154 -26.03 -40.28 5.42
C GLU A 154 -24.50 -40.33 5.45
N SER A 155 -23.92 -40.95 6.48
CA SER A 155 -22.47 -41.12 6.58
C SER A 155 -22.08 -42.59 6.58
N SER A 156 -21.05 -42.94 5.82
CA SER A 156 -20.46 -44.26 5.79
C SER A 156 -18.95 -44.16 5.99
N LYS A 157 -18.37 -45.16 6.66
CA LYS A 157 -16.92 -45.26 6.84
C LYS A 157 -16.35 -46.21 5.79
N LYS A 158 -15.36 -45.75 5.03
CA LYS A 158 -14.62 -46.57 4.07
C LYS A 158 -13.56 -47.44 4.78
N ASP A 159 -13.13 -48.50 4.12
CA ASP A 159 -12.10 -49.44 4.63
C ASP A 159 -10.75 -48.75 4.92
N ASN A 160 -10.44 -47.68 4.20
CA ASN A 160 -9.24 -46.86 4.43
C ASN A 160 -9.36 -45.88 5.63
N GLY A 161 -10.50 -45.90 6.33
CA GLY A 161 -10.77 -45.06 7.49
C GLY A 161 -11.46 -43.74 7.16
N ASP A 162 -11.59 -43.35 5.90
CA ASP A 162 -12.23 -42.10 5.49
C ASP A 162 -13.74 -42.13 5.74
N ILE A 163 -14.32 -40.96 6.03
CA ILE A 163 -15.76 -40.83 6.21
C ILE A 163 -16.33 -40.17 4.95
N VAL A 164 -17.23 -40.88 4.26
CA VAL A 164 -18.02 -40.30 3.18
C VAL A 164 -19.37 -39.89 3.73
N VAL A 165 -19.73 -38.63 3.51
CA VAL A 165 -21.05 -38.10 3.85
C VAL A 165 -21.77 -37.72 2.57
N ASN A 166 -23.02 -38.16 2.47
CA ASN A 166 -23.93 -37.93 1.37
C ASN A 166 -25.11 -37.09 1.87
N ASP A 167 -25.17 -35.84 1.45
CA ASP A 167 -26.27 -34.92 1.74
C ASP A 167 -27.26 -34.96 0.58
N THR A 168 -28.45 -35.49 0.82
CA THR A 168 -29.54 -35.55 -0.15
C THR A 168 -30.60 -34.52 0.16
N CYS A 169 -30.91 -33.64 -0.79
CA CYS A 169 -32.01 -32.69 -0.65
C CYS A 169 -33.35 -33.36 -0.97
N THR A 170 -34.23 -33.53 0.02
CA THR A 170 -35.56 -34.14 -0.18
C THR A 170 -36.52 -33.27 -1.00
N SER A 171 -36.26 -31.97 -1.14
CA SER A 171 -37.10 -31.07 -1.95
C SER A 171 -36.81 -31.11 -3.45
N CYS A 172 -35.56 -31.38 -3.87
CA CYS A 172 -35.15 -31.32 -5.27
C CYS A 172 -34.29 -32.50 -5.75
N GLY A 173 -33.97 -33.44 -4.87
CA GLY A 173 -33.14 -34.62 -5.17
C GLY A 173 -31.65 -34.35 -5.34
N TYR A 174 -31.18 -33.11 -5.09
CA TYR A 174 -29.76 -32.78 -5.21
C TYR A 174 -28.93 -33.57 -4.18
N LEU A 175 -27.92 -34.31 -4.66
CA LEU A 175 -26.99 -35.08 -3.86
C LEU A 175 -25.64 -34.36 -3.80
N ASN A 176 -25.15 -34.10 -2.60
CA ASN A 176 -23.82 -33.55 -2.35
C ASN A 176 -23.00 -34.57 -1.56
N THR A 177 -21.95 -35.11 -2.19
CA THR A 177 -21.06 -36.09 -1.58
C THR A 177 -19.73 -35.45 -1.24
N TYR A 178 -19.31 -35.55 0.02
CA TYR A 178 -18.00 -35.10 0.46
C TYR A 178 -17.31 -36.20 1.27
N THR A 179 -15.99 -36.31 1.09
CA THR A 179 -15.16 -37.30 1.77
C THR A 179 -14.23 -36.58 2.73
N TYR A 180 -14.24 -36.97 3.99
CA TYR A 180 -13.27 -36.57 5.00
C TYR A 180 -12.14 -37.59 5.02
N GLU A 181 -11.00 -37.19 4.47
CA GLU A 181 -9.75 -37.93 4.58
C GLU A 181 -9.22 -37.80 6.01
N LEU A 182 -9.40 -38.83 6.82
CA LEU A 182 -8.95 -38.82 8.23
C LEU A 182 -7.46 -39.18 8.38
N SER A 183 -6.80 -39.58 7.28
CA SER A 183 -5.47 -40.18 7.27
C SER A 183 -4.39 -39.34 6.59
N ALA A 184 -4.72 -38.21 5.96
CA ALA A 184 -3.75 -37.32 5.32
C ALA A 184 -2.92 -36.57 6.39
N LYS A 185 -1.94 -37.24 6.97
CA LYS A 185 -0.88 -36.57 7.71
C LYS A 185 -0.12 -35.69 6.72
N GLU A 186 -0.06 -34.38 6.99
CA GLU A 186 0.93 -33.53 6.34
C GLU A 186 2.30 -34.23 6.47
N PRO A 187 3.13 -34.26 5.42
CA PRO A 187 4.44 -34.90 5.50
C PRO A 187 5.22 -34.29 6.67
N GLU A 188 5.47 -35.11 7.69
CA GLU A 188 6.24 -34.71 8.87
C GLU A 188 7.68 -34.45 8.40
N ILE A 189 8.09 -33.17 8.42
CA ILE A 189 9.48 -32.79 8.18
C ILE A 189 10.32 -33.47 9.25
N SER A 190 11.37 -34.19 8.84
CA SER A 190 12.27 -34.83 9.81
C SER A 190 12.92 -33.78 10.72
N GLU A 191 13.29 -34.15 11.94
CA GLU A 191 13.92 -33.20 12.88
C GLU A 191 15.24 -32.63 12.31
N GLU A 192 16.00 -33.45 11.56
CA GLU A 192 17.22 -33.00 10.88
C GLU A 192 16.94 -31.95 9.81
N GLU A 193 15.89 -32.14 8.99
CA GLU A 193 15.48 -31.16 7.99
C GLU A 193 14.94 -29.89 8.64
N PHE A 194 14.21 -30.02 9.75
CA PHE A 194 13.71 -28.88 10.50
C PHE A 194 14.85 -28.00 11.00
N GLN A 195 15.91 -28.58 11.58
CA GLN A 195 17.05 -27.78 12.05
C GLN A 195 17.80 -27.10 10.90
N LYS A 196 18.01 -27.78 9.77
CA LYS A 196 18.62 -27.16 8.57
C LYS A 196 17.79 -25.99 8.04
N LEU A 197 16.47 -26.15 7.99
CA LEU A 197 15.57 -25.10 7.52
C LEU A 197 15.50 -23.94 8.52
N LYS A 198 15.52 -24.24 9.82
CA LYS A 198 15.56 -23.24 10.90
C LYS A 198 16.83 -22.41 10.82
N GLU A 199 18.00 -23.02 10.67
CA GLU A 199 19.26 -22.30 10.47
C GLU A 199 19.23 -21.41 9.22
N ARG A 200 18.55 -21.86 8.16
CA ARG A 200 18.45 -21.09 6.92
C ARG A 200 17.48 -19.92 7.00
N TYR A 201 16.33 -20.09 7.66
CA TYR A 201 15.21 -19.13 7.58
C TYR A 201 14.88 -18.41 8.88
N CYS A 202 15.26 -18.93 10.04
CA CYS A 202 15.04 -18.26 11.32
C CYS A 202 16.29 -17.47 11.71
N VAL A 203 16.08 -16.22 12.11
CA VAL A 203 17.16 -15.30 12.49
C VAL A 203 17.56 -15.51 13.95
N SER A 204 18.85 -15.36 14.24
CA SER A 204 19.35 -15.32 15.62
C SER A 204 19.03 -13.99 16.32
N ASP A 205 18.98 -14.00 17.64
CA ASP A 205 18.75 -12.78 18.42
C ASP A 205 19.79 -11.67 18.17
N LYS A 206 21.02 -12.04 17.81
CA LYS A 206 22.08 -11.07 17.51
C LYS A 206 21.81 -10.36 16.18
N GLU A 207 21.47 -11.13 15.15
CA GLU A 207 21.16 -10.60 13.81
C GLU A 207 19.87 -9.77 13.83
N GLY A 208 18.84 -10.24 14.53
CA GLY A 208 17.57 -9.53 14.69
C GLY A 208 17.73 -8.16 15.38
N ARG A 209 18.60 -8.07 16.40
CA ARG A 209 18.95 -6.76 17.00
C ARG A 209 19.66 -5.83 16.02
N GLY A 210 20.59 -6.35 15.23
CA GLY A 210 21.27 -5.58 14.19
C GLY A 210 20.29 -5.02 13.14
N TYR A 211 19.24 -5.77 12.83
CA TYR A 211 18.19 -5.31 11.92
C TYR A 211 17.38 -4.11 12.48
N ILE A 212 17.12 -4.08 13.79
CA ILE A 212 16.47 -2.93 14.44
C ILE A 212 17.32 -1.66 14.26
N GLU A 213 18.62 -1.76 14.51
CA GLU A 213 19.56 -0.64 14.33
C GLU A 213 19.65 -0.19 12.86
N PHE A 214 19.68 -1.16 11.95
CA PHE A 214 19.66 -0.90 10.51
C PHE A 214 18.39 -0.15 10.08
N LYS A 215 17.21 -0.58 10.56
CA LYS A 215 15.93 0.07 10.26
C LYS A 215 15.89 1.52 10.77
N SER A 216 16.37 1.74 11.99
CA SER A 216 16.52 3.09 12.54
C SER A 216 17.47 3.96 11.72
N SER A 217 18.57 3.38 11.21
CA SER A 217 19.54 4.10 10.39
C SER A 217 18.98 4.46 9.01
N LEU A 218 18.21 3.56 8.40
CA LEU A 218 17.50 3.83 7.13
C LEU A 218 16.48 4.96 7.27
N GLU A 219 15.74 5.01 8.38
CA GLU A 219 14.80 6.09 8.66
C GLU A 219 15.50 7.44 8.79
N GLN A 220 16.66 7.48 9.48
CA GLN A 220 17.46 8.70 9.57
C GLN A 220 18.00 9.15 8.21
N LEU A 221 18.50 8.21 7.38
CA LEU A 221 18.96 8.51 6.02
C LEU A 221 17.84 9.09 5.15
N LYS A 222 16.62 8.56 5.26
CA LYS A 222 15.46 9.06 4.52
C LYS A 222 15.17 10.52 4.85
N GLU A 223 15.24 10.91 6.12
CA GLU A 223 15.06 12.31 6.53
C GLU A 223 16.19 13.20 5.99
N ILE A 224 17.45 12.73 6.01
CA ILE A 224 18.58 13.46 5.43
C ILE A 224 18.40 13.70 3.92
N PHE A 225 17.95 12.68 3.17
CA PHE A 225 17.71 12.83 1.73
C PHE A 225 16.61 13.86 1.43
N LYS A 226 15.55 13.84 2.22
CA LYS A 226 14.46 14.83 2.12
C LYS A 226 14.97 16.26 2.36
N ASP A 227 15.78 16.44 3.41
CA ASP A 227 16.40 17.75 3.71
C ASP A 227 17.31 18.23 2.58
N VAL A 228 18.07 17.33 1.95
CA VAL A 228 18.94 17.66 0.81
C VAL A 228 18.13 18.08 -0.41
N ASP A 229 17.04 17.36 -0.72
CA ASP A 229 16.16 17.69 -1.84
C ASP A 229 15.44 19.02 -1.61
N ASP A 230 14.99 19.30 -0.39
CA ASP A 230 14.36 20.56 -0.02
C ASP A 230 15.32 21.75 -0.18
N ARG A 231 16.60 21.58 0.18
CA ARG A 231 17.65 22.59 -0.02
C ARG A 231 17.92 22.85 -1.50
N LYS A 232 18.09 21.79 -2.30
CA LYS A 232 18.32 21.91 -3.76
C LYS A 232 17.15 22.61 -4.45
N ASN A 233 15.92 22.21 -4.14
CA ASN A 233 14.72 22.82 -4.68
C ASN A 233 14.61 24.29 -4.31
N SER A 234 15.01 24.66 -3.09
CA SER A 234 15.04 26.05 -2.65
C SER A 234 16.06 26.88 -3.44
N GLN A 235 17.29 26.37 -3.61
CA GLN A 235 18.34 27.04 -4.39
C GLN A 235 17.95 27.22 -5.86
N ALA A 236 17.41 26.18 -6.49
CA ALA A 236 16.93 26.22 -7.88
C ALA A 236 15.81 27.25 -8.08
N LYS A 237 14.89 27.40 -7.10
CA LYS A 237 13.84 28.42 -7.12
C LYS A 237 14.42 29.85 -7.07
N TYR A 238 15.41 30.10 -6.23
CA TYR A 238 16.06 31.42 -6.17
C TYR A 238 16.81 31.77 -7.46
N GLN A 239 17.48 30.79 -8.08
CA GLN A 239 18.12 30.98 -9.39
C GLN A 239 17.10 31.29 -10.48
N LEU A 240 15.94 30.61 -10.49
CA LEU A 240 14.86 30.92 -11.43
C LEU A 240 14.34 32.34 -11.27
N ILE A 241 14.08 32.78 -10.03
CA ILE A 241 13.62 34.14 -9.74
C ILE A 241 14.63 35.18 -10.27
N ALA A 242 15.93 34.94 -10.07
CA ALA A 242 16.98 35.81 -10.57
C ALA A 242 17.11 35.80 -12.11
N SER A 243 16.72 34.70 -12.76
CA SER A 243 16.78 34.55 -14.22
C SER A 243 15.60 35.16 -14.98
N VAL A 244 14.56 35.65 -14.28
CA VAL A 244 13.39 36.26 -14.92
C VAL A 244 13.79 37.56 -15.62
N GLU A 245 13.57 37.61 -16.93
CA GLU A 245 13.83 38.79 -17.76
C GLU A 245 12.84 39.91 -17.41
N SER A 246 13.36 41.01 -16.89
CA SER A 246 12.58 42.21 -16.54
C SER A 246 12.39 43.09 -17.78
N LEU A 247 11.32 42.86 -18.53
CA LEU A 247 10.99 43.61 -19.72
C LEU A 247 10.26 44.92 -19.36
N THR A 248 10.72 46.02 -19.95
CA THR A 248 10.01 47.31 -19.92
C THR A 248 8.85 47.29 -20.92
N VAL A 249 7.91 48.24 -20.79
CA VAL A 249 6.78 48.36 -21.74
C VAL A 249 7.24 48.52 -23.20
N PRO A 250 8.25 49.36 -23.53
CA PRO A 250 8.78 49.44 -24.90
C PRO A 250 9.33 48.09 -25.40
N ASN A 251 10.14 47.40 -24.61
CA ASN A 251 10.74 46.12 -25.00
C ASN A 251 9.68 45.03 -25.17
N LEU A 252 8.64 45.04 -24.34
CA LEU A 252 7.48 44.15 -24.49
C LEU A 252 6.78 44.41 -25.83
N ARG A 253 6.54 45.68 -26.17
CA ARG A 253 5.87 46.06 -27.43
C ARG A 253 6.64 45.53 -28.63
N GLU A 254 7.95 45.75 -28.67
CA GLU A 254 8.81 45.26 -29.75
C GLU A 254 8.77 43.72 -29.85
N ARG A 255 8.91 43.02 -28.72
CA ARG A 255 8.85 41.55 -28.65
C ARG A 255 7.52 41.00 -29.13
N MET A 256 6.41 41.61 -28.71
CA MET A 256 5.06 41.19 -29.11
C MET A 256 4.80 41.47 -30.59
N VAL A 257 5.21 42.62 -31.13
CA VAL A 257 5.11 42.89 -32.57
C VAL A 257 5.87 41.84 -33.37
N HIS A 258 7.11 41.52 -32.98
CA HIS A 258 7.89 40.49 -33.65
C HIS A 258 7.21 39.11 -33.57
N LEU A 259 6.73 38.71 -32.40
CA LEU A 259 6.07 37.43 -32.17
C LEU A 259 4.78 37.30 -33.01
N LEU A 260 3.94 38.33 -33.01
CA LEU A 260 2.64 38.36 -33.68
C LEU A 260 2.79 38.40 -35.21
N ASN A 261 3.71 39.22 -35.74
CA ASN A 261 3.99 39.27 -37.17
C ASN A 261 4.46 37.91 -37.71
N LYS A 262 5.30 37.20 -36.95
CA LYS A 262 5.76 35.85 -37.31
C LYS A 262 4.60 34.85 -37.39
N ALA A 263 3.54 35.06 -36.62
CA ALA A 263 2.34 34.24 -36.59
C ALA A 263 1.22 34.73 -37.55
N ALA A 264 1.55 35.60 -38.51
CA ALA A 264 0.66 36.18 -39.51
C ALA A 264 -0.45 37.12 -38.97
N PHE A 265 -0.29 37.64 -37.75
CA PHE A 265 -1.09 38.74 -37.24
C PHE A 265 -0.48 40.09 -37.68
N VAL A 266 -1.32 41.06 -38.01
CA VAL A 266 -0.91 42.40 -38.48
C VAL A 266 -1.67 43.50 -37.75
N GLU A 267 -1.35 44.76 -38.05
CA GLU A 267 -2.02 45.92 -37.48
C GLU A 267 -2.06 45.86 -35.94
N VAL A 268 -0.95 45.45 -35.34
CA VAL A 268 -0.83 45.28 -33.89
C VAL A 268 -0.91 46.66 -33.22
N ARG A 269 -1.94 46.88 -32.42
CA ARG A 269 -2.15 48.11 -31.64
C ARG A 269 -2.12 47.79 -30.16
N PHE A 270 -1.53 48.72 -29.40
CA PHE A 270 -1.40 48.63 -27.96
C PHE A 270 -2.22 49.75 -27.31
N SER A 271 -2.95 49.43 -26.24
CA SER A 271 -3.57 50.44 -25.39
C SER A 271 -2.52 51.26 -24.65
N GLU A 272 -2.96 52.38 -24.07
CA GLU A 272 -2.17 53.06 -23.05
C GLU A 272 -1.97 52.12 -21.84
N PRO A 273 -0.77 52.09 -21.23
CA PRO A 273 -0.51 51.28 -20.05
C PRO A 273 -1.33 51.79 -18.86
N ILE A 274 -2.07 50.89 -18.23
CA ILE A 274 -2.81 51.17 -17.00
C ILE A 274 -1.87 50.85 -15.83
N MET A 275 -1.43 51.89 -15.13
CA MET A 275 -0.55 51.78 -13.96
C MET A 275 -1.42 51.65 -12.70
N LYS A 276 -1.53 50.43 -12.14
CA LYS A 276 -2.16 50.16 -10.84
C LYS A 276 -1.12 49.55 -9.90
N LYS A 277 -1.48 48.48 -9.18
CA LYS A 277 -0.52 47.65 -8.44
C LYS A 277 0.42 46.90 -9.40
N ASP A 278 -0.05 46.62 -10.60
CA ASP A 278 0.66 46.03 -11.73
C ASP A 278 0.48 46.91 -12.97
N VAL A 279 1.30 46.67 -14.00
CA VAL A 279 1.18 47.36 -15.30
C VAL A 279 0.32 46.51 -16.22
N GLN A 280 -0.77 47.05 -16.75
CA GLN A 280 -1.66 46.32 -17.65
C GLN A 280 -1.70 46.96 -19.03
N ILE A 281 -1.60 46.15 -20.09
CA ILE A 281 -1.65 46.59 -21.48
C ILE A 281 -2.55 45.65 -22.26
N THR A 282 -3.52 46.22 -22.97
CA THR A 282 -4.36 45.48 -23.92
C THR A 282 -3.76 45.57 -25.31
N ILE A 283 -3.69 44.44 -25.99
CA ILE A 283 -3.15 44.29 -27.33
C ILE A 283 -4.29 43.85 -28.24
N THR A 284 -4.39 44.50 -29.39
CA THR A 284 -5.31 44.15 -30.46
C THR A 284 -4.51 43.87 -31.73
N ALA A 285 -4.82 42.79 -32.44
CA ALA A 285 -4.16 42.43 -33.69
C ALA A 285 -5.15 41.76 -34.66
N GLU A 286 -4.92 41.95 -35.96
CA GLU A 286 -5.77 41.41 -37.03
C GLU A 286 -5.14 40.14 -37.60
N ASP A 287 -5.90 39.05 -37.70
CA ASP A 287 -5.43 37.81 -38.31
C ASP A 287 -5.63 37.85 -39.83
N LYS A 288 -4.55 37.69 -40.60
CA LYS A 288 -4.63 37.63 -42.06
C LYS A 288 -5.10 36.27 -42.59
N THR A 289 -5.21 35.26 -41.73
CA THR A 289 -5.56 33.91 -42.14
C THR A 289 -7.08 33.71 -42.15
N SER A 290 -7.55 32.78 -42.97
CA SER A 290 -8.96 32.33 -43.00
C SER A 290 -9.23 31.15 -42.04
N ALA A 291 -8.32 30.90 -41.10
CA ALA A 291 -8.39 29.78 -40.17
C ALA A 291 -9.51 29.97 -39.13
N GLU A 292 -9.99 28.85 -38.56
CA GLU A 292 -11.05 28.88 -37.56
C GLU A 292 -10.62 29.70 -36.31
N PRO A 293 -11.43 30.68 -35.88
CA PRO A 293 -11.05 31.58 -34.77
C PRO A 293 -10.65 30.86 -33.49
N ARG A 294 -11.37 29.80 -33.10
CA ARG A 294 -11.08 29.03 -31.87
C ARG A 294 -9.71 28.36 -31.90
N HIS A 295 -9.31 27.83 -33.05
CA HIS A 295 -8.00 27.19 -33.19
C HIS A 295 -6.88 28.22 -33.09
N ARG A 296 -7.08 29.39 -33.70
CA ARG A 296 -6.14 30.52 -33.66
C ARG A 296 -6.00 31.12 -32.27
N GLU A 297 -7.09 31.22 -31.50
CA GLU A 297 -7.04 31.64 -30.09
C GLU A 297 -6.15 30.70 -29.27
N GLN A 298 -6.30 29.38 -29.42
CA GLN A 298 -5.48 28.41 -28.68
C GLN A 298 -4.00 28.42 -29.10
N GLU A 299 -3.73 28.58 -30.39
CA GLU A 299 -2.37 28.68 -30.92
C GLU A 299 -1.68 29.93 -30.38
N LEU A 300 -2.35 31.08 -30.47
CA LEU A 300 -1.86 32.35 -29.96
C LEU A 300 -1.65 32.32 -28.43
N LEU A 301 -2.58 31.69 -27.69
CA LEU A 301 -2.47 31.48 -26.25
C LEU A 301 -1.20 30.71 -25.89
N LYS A 302 -0.95 29.57 -26.55
CA LYS A 302 0.23 28.74 -26.31
C LYS A 302 1.51 29.48 -26.66
N MET A 303 1.52 30.20 -27.79
CA MET A 303 2.67 30.95 -28.25
C MET A 303 3.05 32.07 -27.26
N ILE A 304 2.08 32.89 -26.84
CA ILE A 304 2.31 33.98 -25.89
C ILE A 304 2.76 33.45 -24.53
N ARG A 305 2.09 32.41 -24.00
CA ARG A 305 2.48 31.80 -22.72
C ARG A 305 3.91 31.28 -22.76
N LYS A 306 4.29 30.59 -23.84
CA LYS A 306 5.65 30.06 -24.01
C LYS A 306 6.69 31.18 -24.08
N ASP A 307 6.43 32.23 -24.86
CA ASP A 307 7.39 33.33 -25.01
C ASP A 307 7.55 34.13 -23.70
N LEU A 308 6.44 34.39 -23.00
CA LEU A 308 6.45 35.17 -21.76
C LEU A 308 6.87 34.36 -20.52
N ALA A 309 7.01 33.03 -20.61
CA ALA A 309 7.31 32.15 -19.48
C ALA A 309 8.58 32.54 -18.70
N VAL A 310 9.56 33.13 -19.37
CA VAL A 310 10.83 33.58 -18.79
C VAL A 310 10.86 35.06 -18.40
N THR A 311 9.74 35.77 -18.53
CA THR A 311 9.67 37.24 -18.37
C THR A 311 8.80 37.64 -17.18
N ASN A 312 8.91 38.89 -16.75
CA ASN A 312 8.04 39.46 -15.72
C ASN A 312 6.61 39.81 -16.19
N TRP A 313 6.20 39.38 -17.39
CA TRP A 313 4.87 39.61 -17.97
C TRP A 313 4.06 38.32 -18.06
N ARG A 314 2.74 38.42 -17.88
CA ARG A 314 1.81 37.29 -17.97
C ARG A 314 0.53 37.69 -18.70
N LEU A 315 -0.02 36.76 -19.47
CA LEU A 315 -1.38 36.87 -20.01
C LEU A 315 -2.43 36.82 -18.88
N MET A 316 -3.42 37.69 -18.94
CA MET A 316 -4.52 37.71 -17.96
C MET A 316 -5.49 36.53 -18.13
N SER A 317 -6.24 36.23 -17.07
CA SER A 317 -7.23 35.13 -17.02
C SER A 317 -8.42 35.31 -17.96
N GLU A 318 -8.68 36.53 -18.42
CA GLU A 318 -9.69 36.85 -19.44
C GLU A 318 -9.38 36.21 -20.79
N GLY A 319 -8.14 35.73 -20.99
CA GLY A 319 -7.74 34.97 -22.15
C GLY A 319 -7.60 35.83 -23.41
N ILE A 320 -7.85 35.20 -24.55
CA ILE A 320 -7.82 35.82 -25.87
C ILE A 320 -9.23 35.78 -26.42
N SER A 321 -9.72 36.92 -26.88
CA SER A 321 -11.03 37.04 -27.49
C SER A 321 -10.90 37.37 -28.97
N SER A 322 -11.61 36.65 -29.83
CA SER A 322 -11.68 36.94 -31.26
C SER A 322 -13.07 37.45 -31.66
N ARG A 323 -13.13 38.53 -32.43
CA ARG A 323 -14.36 39.01 -33.09
C ARG A 323 -14.03 39.51 -34.49
N MET A 324 -14.64 38.89 -35.50
CA MET A 324 -14.49 39.27 -36.91
C MET A 324 -13.01 39.36 -37.37
N GLY A 325 -12.16 38.43 -36.93
CA GLY A 325 -10.74 38.41 -37.30
C GLY A 325 -9.85 39.34 -36.49
N VAL A 326 -10.41 40.12 -35.55
CA VAL A 326 -9.66 40.94 -34.60
C VAL A 326 -9.52 40.20 -33.28
N PHE A 327 -8.28 40.02 -32.83
CA PHE A 327 -7.94 39.34 -31.59
C PHE A 327 -7.54 40.36 -30.54
N THR A 328 -8.14 40.27 -29.36
CA THR A 328 -7.90 41.16 -28.23
C THR A 328 -7.51 40.37 -26.99
N PHE A 329 -6.43 40.77 -26.33
CA PHE A 329 -5.97 40.15 -25.10
C PHE A 329 -5.19 41.14 -24.24
N SER A 330 -5.13 40.89 -22.93
CA SER A 330 -4.48 41.76 -21.97
C SER A 330 -3.29 41.08 -21.30
N LEU A 331 -2.17 41.81 -21.23
CA LEU A 331 -0.96 41.41 -20.52
C LEU A 331 -0.84 42.20 -19.22
N ARG A 332 -0.27 41.56 -18.21
CA ARG A 332 0.00 42.11 -16.89
C ARG A 332 1.49 41.95 -16.57
N GLY A 333 2.17 43.05 -16.29
CA GLY A 333 3.57 43.12 -15.94
C GLY A 333 3.76 43.35 -14.45
N PHE A 334 4.73 42.65 -13.87
CA PHE A 334 5.10 42.75 -12.45
C PHE A 334 6.48 43.38 -12.30
N ASP A 335 6.61 44.32 -11.38
CA ASP A 335 7.87 45.02 -11.06
C ASP A 335 8.36 44.69 -9.65
N ASN A 336 7.45 44.37 -8.73
CA ASN A 336 7.75 44.01 -7.35
C ASN A 336 8.37 42.60 -7.25
N PRO A 337 9.53 42.44 -6.58
CA PRO A 337 10.17 41.15 -6.34
C PRO A 337 9.25 40.06 -5.74
N GLU A 338 8.35 40.44 -4.83
CA GLU A 338 7.40 39.49 -4.22
C GLU A 338 6.34 38.97 -5.22
N ASP A 339 5.94 39.82 -6.17
CA ASP A 339 4.98 39.42 -7.19
C ASP A 339 5.67 38.61 -8.31
N ILE A 340 6.94 38.89 -8.62
CA ILE A 340 7.78 38.05 -9.49
C ILE A 340 8.00 36.66 -8.88
N LYS A 341 8.25 36.58 -7.57
CA LYS A 341 8.37 35.30 -6.86
C LYS A 341 7.10 34.46 -6.98
N LYS A 342 5.93 35.07 -6.73
CA LYS A 342 4.63 34.39 -6.88
C LYS A 342 4.37 33.95 -8.33
N LEU A 343 4.79 34.76 -9.30
CA LEU A 343 4.68 34.43 -10.72
C LEU A 343 5.50 33.17 -11.06
N VAL A 344 6.75 33.08 -10.61
CA VAL A 344 7.61 31.89 -10.82
C VAL A 344 7.03 30.66 -10.13
N GLU A 345 6.57 30.79 -8.88
CA GLU A 345 5.94 29.69 -8.15
C GLU A 345 4.68 29.18 -8.86
N GLN A 346 3.87 30.08 -9.42
CA GLN A 346 2.68 29.70 -10.17
C GLN A 346 3.04 29.01 -11.49
N ARG A 347 4.05 29.49 -12.22
CA ARG A 347 4.51 28.85 -13.46
C ARG A 347 5.13 27.47 -13.26
N LEU A 348 5.77 27.23 -12.13
CA LEU A 348 6.24 25.90 -11.73
C LEU A 348 5.06 24.95 -11.48
N LYS A 349 3.95 25.44 -10.89
CA LYS A 349 2.71 24.65 -10.70
C LYS A 349 1.99 24.38 -12.01
N ASP A 350 1.93 25.37 -12.89
CA ASP A 350 1.26 25.29 -14.19
C ASP A 350 2.08 24.50 -15.23
N GLY A 351 3.32 24.09 -14.89
CA GLY A 351 4.23 23.34 -15.77
C GLY A 351 4.85 24.15 -16.91
N GLU A 352 4.71 25.48 -16.85
CA GLU A 352 5.26 26.43 -17.86
C GLU A 352 6.77 26.65 -17.68
N LEU A 353 7.29 26.41 -16.47
CA LEU A 353 8.72 26.43 -16.14
C LEU A 353 9.15 25.11 -15.50
N LYS A 354 10.42 24.73 -15.69
CA LYS A 354 11.05 23.59 -15.02
C LYS A 354 12.16 24.09 -14.12
N LEU A 355 12.39 23.40 -13.00
CA LEU A 355 13.54 23.69 -12.14
C LEU A 355 14.83 23.41 -12.92
N PRO A 356 15.80 24.35 -12.90
CA PRO A 356 17.10 24.12 -13.49
C PRO A 356 17.84 23.02 -12.72
N GLU A 357 18.63 22.23 -13.43
CA GLU A 357 19.56 21.31 -12.78
C GLU A 357 20.67 22.11 -12.09
N VAL A 358 20.69 22.06 -10.76
CA VAL A 358 21.77 22.68 -9.98
C VAL A 358 23.03 21.84 -10.18
N LYS A 359 23.99 22.33 -10.98
CA LYS A 359 25.32 21.72 -11.09
C LYS A 359 26.11 21.98 -9.80
N ASN A 360 26.48 20.91 -9.11
CA ASN A 360 27.33 20.96 -7.93
C ASN A 360 28.80 21.14 -8.34
N ASP A 361 29.24 22.38 -8.60
CA ASP A 361 30.66 22.65 -8.88
C ASP A 361 31.48 23.01 -7.63
N ASN A 362 30.89 23.11 -6.42
CA ASN A 362 31.63 23.54 -5.22
C ASN A 362 31.49 22.57 -4.03
N LEU A 363 32.01 21.34 -4.15
CA LEU A 363 32.27 20.45 -2.99
C LEU A 363 33.58 19.65 -3.12
N ARG A 364 34.55 20.15 -3.87
CA ARG A 364 35.95 19.69 -3.82
C ARG A 364 36.83 20.90 -3.68
N ASP A 365 37.41 21.04 -2.50
CA ASP A 365 38.59 21.85 -2.14
C ASP A 365 38.31 22.65 -0.88
N GLU A 366 38.31 21.94 0.25
CA GLU A 366 38.70 22.43 1.58
C GLU A 366 38.44 21.26 2.55
N HIS A 367 39.45 20.41 2.75
CA HIS A 367 39.67 19.49 3.88
C HIS A 367 40.44 18.23 3.46
N VAL A 368 41.68 18.39 2.98
CA VAL A 368 42.72 17.35 3.13
C VAL A 368 44.08 18.04 3.34
N GLU A 369 44.27 18.71 4.48
CA GLU A 369 45.60 19.05 4.99
C GLU A 369 45.59 18.95 6.53
N SER A 370 45.50 17.73 7.05
CA SER A 370 46.04 17.38 8.39
C SER A 370 45.82 15.89 8.67
N ALA A 371 46.82 15.05 8.34
CA ALA A 371 47.18 13.83 9.07
C ALA A 371 48.14 12.96 8.23
N GLN A 372 49.38 13.39 8.08
CA GLN A 372 50.49 12.46 7.86
C GLN A 372 51.58 12.77 8.88
N GLY A 373 51.55 12.02 9.97
CA GLY A 373 52.53 12.13 11.04
C GLY A 373 52.23 11.14 12.15
N GLU A 374 52.52 9.85 11.92
CA GLU A 374 53.16 8.97 12.90
C GLU A 374 53.34 7.56 12.32
N LYS A 375 54.57 7.27 11.86
CA LYS A 375 55.08 5.91 11.73
C LYS A 375 55.52 5.45 13.11
N VAL A 376 54.84 4.45 13.68
CA VAL A 376 55.39 3.66 14.79
C VAL A 376 55.81 2.30 14.24
N ARG A 377 57.09 2.00 14.48
CA ARG A 377 57.74 0.70 14.26
C ARG A 377 57.03 -0.40 15.04
N LEU A 378 56.87 -1.56 14.42
CA LEU A 378 57.33 -2.85 14.94
C LEU A 378 57.64 -3.78 13.78
#